data_AF-A0A7V8KRF5-F1
#
_entry.id   AF-A0A7V8KRF5-F1
#
_cell.length_a   1.000
_cell.length_b   1.000
_cell.length_c   1.000
_cell.angle_alpha   90.00
_cell.angle_beta   90.00
_cell.angle_gamma   90.00
#
_symmetry.space_group_name_H-M   'P 1'
#
loop_
_entity.id
_entity.type
_entity.pdbx_description
1 polymer ?
#
loop_
_entity_poly.entity_id
_entity_poly.type
_entity_poly.pdbx_seq_one_letter_code
_entity_poly.pdbx_strand_id
1 'polypeptide(L)'
;MEFQWINESTVTERDDVISIFAPEHTDFFCNSGAEAEEGDAVPDSLCNAPFYYTEVEGDFVLRVKVSHDFKQTYDSCSIMVFKDLTHWAKACFELTDFGTRAMVSVVTKGVSDDANGPNVDADAVWLQMCRKGDAFAFHYALDGEHFYMMRFFTLDAGKVAKVGLLAQAPTGKGGERRYEHLSIEHRTVANIRMGGVISVLGNRDTAACCEDGVPRGSFPCGTPSRCYSREVSVMLRGYHELFTMA
;
A
#
# COMPACT_ATOMS: atom_id res chain seq x y z
N MET A 1 3.40 -13.45 -18.45
CA MET A 1 2.07 -12.93 -18.08
C MET A 1 1.56 -12.17 -19.30
N GLU A 2 0.31 -12.39 -19.70
CA GLU A 2 -0.27 -11.65 -20.82
C GLU A 2 -0.99 -10.42 -20.24
N PHE A 3 -0.68 -9.24 -20.78
CA PHE A 3 -1.26 -7.98 -20.34
C PHE A 3 -2.25 -7.44 -21.37
N GLN A 4 -3.27 -6.74 -20.87
CA GLN A 4 -4.38 -6.14 -21.60
C GLN A 4 -4.58 -4.69 -21.14
N TRP A 5 -5.43 -3.95 -21.85
CA TRP A 5 -5.67 -2.53 -21.58
C TRP A 5 -7.10 -2.24 -21.13
N ILE A 6 -7.21 -1.31 -20.20
CA ILE A 6 -8.33 -0.37 -20.12
C ILE A 6 -7.74 1.01 -20.41
N ASN A 7 -8.35 1.75 -21.34
CA ASN A 7 -7.84 3.04 -21.85
C ASN A 7 -6.41 2.95 -22.41
N GLU A 8 -6.26 2.25 -23.52
CA GLU A 8 -4.94 1.97 -24.13
C GLU A 8 -4.08 3.23 -24.34
N SER A 9 -2.78 3.10 -24.10
CA SER A 9 -1.77 4.13 -24.35
C SER A 9 -0.49 3.50 -24.93
N THR A 10 0.53 4.31 -25.11
CA THR A 10 1.84 3.85 -25.55
C THR A 10 2.59 3.17 -24.41
N VAL A 11 3.08 1.97 -24.67
CA VAL A 11 3.96 1.21 -23.77
C VAL A 11 5.28 0.88 -24.45
N THR A 12 6.37 0.91 -23.69
CA THR A 12 7.67 0.40 -24.10
C THR A 12 8.19 -0.55 -23.03
N GLU A 13 8.60 -1.75 -23.44
CA GLU A 13 9.15 -2.77 -22.54
C GLU A 13 10.59 -3.08 -22.94
N ARG A 14 11.54 -2.83 -22.04
CA ARG A 14 12.99 -3.09 -22.25
C ARG A 14 13.65 -3.38 -20.92
N ASP A 15 14.50 -4.41 -20.87
CA ASP A 15 15.39 -4.69 -19.73
C ASP A 15 14.68 -4.66 -18.35
N ASP A 16 13.54 -5.35 -18.22
CA ASP A 16 12.68 -5.38 -17.02
C ASP A 16 12.07 -4.03 -16.59
N VAL A 17 12.05 -3.06 -17.50
CA VAL A 17 11.39 -1.77 -17.35
C VAL A 17 10.20 -1.69 -18.31
N ILE A 18 9.03 -1.36 -17.76
CA ILE A 18 7.82 -1.02 -18.50
C ILE A 18 7.63 0.50 -18.34
N SER A 19 7.60 1.21 -19.46
CA SER A 19 7.28 2.65 -19.50
C SER A 19 5.93 2.84 -20.16
N ILE A 20 4.98 3.45 -19.44
CA ILE A 20 3.65 3.79 -19.95
C ILE A 20 3.53 5.30 -20.04
N PHE A 21 3.07 5.80 -21.19
CA PHE A 21 2.75 7.22 -21.32
C PHE A 21 1.39 7.51 -20.68
N ALA A 22 1.34 8.41 -19.70
CA ALA A 22 0.10 8.98 -19.17
C ALA A 22 -0.30 10.19 -20.05
N PRO A 23 -1.43 10.16 -20.77
CA PRO A 23 -1.94 11.32 -21.49
C PRO A 23 -2.36 12.45 -20.53
N GLU A 24 -2.41 13.67 -21.03
CA GLU A 24 -2.98 14.80 -20.28
C GLU A 24 -4.42 14.55 -19.86
N HIS A 25 -4.82 15.12 -18.72
CA HIS A 25 -6.19 15.05 -18.20
C HIS A 25 -6.73 13.63 -18.03
N THR A 26 -5.87 12.76 -17.51
CA THR A 26 -6.23 11.37 -17.23
C THR A 26 -6.19 11.02 -15.75
N ASP A 27 -7.29 10.44 -15.26
CA ASP A 27 -7.43 10.02 -13.87
C ASP A 27 -8.42 8.84 -13.67
N PHE A 28 -8.37 8.27 -12.47
CA PHE A 28 -9.33 7.36 -11.85
C PHE A 28 -9.74 7.96 -10.50
N PHE A 29 -10.93 8.51 -10.44
CA PHE A 29 -11.57 9.06 -9.25
C PHE A 29 -13.09 9.05 -9.41
N CYS A 30 -13.83 8.77 -8.34
CA CYS A 30 -15.30 8.82 -8.30
C CYS A 30 -15.71 9.79 -7.19
N ASN A 31 -16.02 11.03 -7.57
CA ASN A 31 -16.38 12.09 -6.64
C ASN A 31 -17.69 11.76 -5.88
N SER A 32 -17.74 12.09 -4.60
CA SER A 32 -18.90 11.93 -3.72
C SER A 32 -19.99 13.01 -3.91
N GLY A 33 -19.73 14.01 -4.74
CA GLY A 33 -20.45 15.28 -4.78
C GLY A 33 -19.87 16.34 -3.84
N ALA A 34 -18.68 16.11 -3.29
CA ALA A 34 -17.97 17.10 -2.48
C ALA A 34 -17.39 18.20 -3.38
N GLU A 35 -17.57 19.44 -2.95
CA GLU A 35 -17.05 20.63 -3.61
C GLU A 35 -16.07 21.33 -2.66
N ALA A 36 -15.00 21.91 -3.21
CA ALA A 36 -14.08 22.74 -2.45
C ALA A 36 -14.54 24.21 -2.54
N GLU A 37 -14.69 24.87 -1.40
CA GLU A 37 -14.98 26.32 -1.35
C GLU A 37 -13.69 27.17 -1.46
N GLU A 38 -12.53 26.58 -1.12
CA GLU A 38 -11.19 27.17 -1.22
C GLU A 38 -10.16 26.06 -1.51
N GLY A 39 -9.06 26.41 -2.20
CA GLY A 39 -8.00 25.46 -2.59
C GLY A 39 -8.23 24.80 -3.96
N ASP A 40 -7.48 23.73 -4.24
CA ASP A 40 -7.68 22.93 -5.45
C ASP A 40 -9.02 22.17 -5.36
N ALA A 41 -9.70 22.06 -6.50
CA ALA A 41 -11.01 21.41 -6.57
C ALA A 41 -10.89 19.92 -6.23
N VAL A 42 -11.90 19.38 -5.53
CA VAL A 42 -12.07 17.93 -5.43
C VAL A 42 -12.18 17.37 -6.85
N PRO A 43 -11.40 16.35 -7.24
CA PRO A 43 -11.37 15.87 -8.62
C PRO A 43 -12.76 15.46 -9.12
N ASP A 44 -13.04 15.73 -10.40
CA ASP A 44 -14.24 15.24 -11.07
C ASP A 44 -14.26 13.70 -11.12
N SER A 45 -15.45 13.12 -11.34
CA SER A 45 -15.53 11.68 -11.60
C SER A 45 -14.96 11.36 -12.98
N LEU A 46 -13.82 10.66 -13.00
CA LEU A 46 -13.09 10.30 -14.21
C LEU A 46 -12.53 8.87 -14.08
N CYS A 47 -12.56 8.09 -15.16
CA CYS A 47 -12.04 6.72 -15.23
C CYS A 47 -11.39 6.46 -16.58
N ASN A 48 -10.56 7.40 -17.04
CA ASN A 48 -9.99 7.43 -18.40
C ASN A 48 -8.47 7.19 -18.44
N ALA A 49 -7.81 7.00 -17.29
CA ALA A 49 -6.37 6.81 -17.28
C ALA A 49 -5.93 5.44 -17.80
N PRO A 50 -4.77 5.33 -18.47
CA PRO A 50 -4.27 4.06 -18.95
C PRO A 50 -4.00 3.06 -17.83
N PHE A 51 -4.62 1.90 -17.95
CA PHE A 51 -4.44 0.78 -17.05
C PHE A 51 -4.01 -0.47 -17.83
N TYR A 52 -2.75 -0.84 -17.64
CA TYR A 52 -2.14 -2.02 -18.23
C TYR A 52 -2.16 -3.17 -17.23
N TYR A 53 -2.96 -4.19 -17.47
CA TYR A 53 -3.31 -5.18 -16.46
C TYR A 53 -3.19 -6.62 -16.94
N THR A 54 -3.07 -7.53 -15.99
CA THR A 54 -3.28 -8.96 -16.19
C THR A 54 -4.36 -9.46 -15.24
N GLU A 55 -4.89 -10.65 -15.49
CA GLU A 55 -5.91 -11.27 -14.65
C GLU A 55 -5.29 -12.27 -13.69
N VAL A 56 -5.61 -12.14 -12.40
CA VAL A 56 -5.05 -13.00 -11.34
C VAL A 56 -6.18 -13.61 -10.53
N GLU A 57 -6.22 -14.94 -10.49
CA GLU A 57 -7.14 -15.70 -9.66
C GLU A 57 -6.57 -15.92 -8.25
N GLY A 58 -7.39 -15.66 -7.23
CA GLY A 58 -7.07 -15.97 -5.84
C GLY A 58 -6.06 -15.01 -5.19
N ASP A 59 -5.38 -15.49 -4.16
CA ASP A 59 -4.40 -14.73 -3.38
C ASP A 59 -3.13 -14.45 -4.19
N PHE A 60 -2.60 -13.24 -4.06
CA PHE A 60 -1.35 -12.86 -4.71
C PHE A 60 -0.60 -11.77 -3.95
N VAL A 61 0.66 -11.62 -4.31
CA VAL A 61 1.48 -10.45 -3.97
C VAL A 61 2.04 -9.85 -5.26
N LEU A 62 1.68 -8.60 -5.54
CA LEU A 62 2.25 -7.79 -6.62
C LEU A 62 3.28 -6.84 -6.02
N ARG A 63 4.46 -6.74 -6.64
CA ARG A 63 5.49 -5.74 -6.31
C ARG A 63 6.03 -5.09 -7.58
N VAL A 64 6.30 -3.80 -7.51
CA VAL A 64 6.92 -3.05 -8.60
C VAL A 64 7.59 -1.80 -8.04
N LYS A 65 8.73 -1.43 -8.61
CA LYS A 65 9.37 -0.15 -8.34
C LYS A 65 8.86 0.90 -9.32
N VAL A 66 8.42 2.03 -8.82
CA VAL A 66 7.76 3.08 -9.61
C VAL A 66 8.53 4.39 -9.53
N SER A 67 8.55 5.14 -10.63
CA SER A 67 9.11 6.49 -10.71
C SER A 67 8.48 7.31 -11.83
N HIS A 68 8.51 8.63 -11.70
CA HIS A 68 8.12 9.59 -12.73
C HIS A 68 8.70 10.97 -12.45
N ASP A 69 8.44 11.94 -13.32
CA ASP A 69 9.10 13.25 -13.29
C ASP A 69 8.49 14.27 -12.30
N PHE A 70 7.32 13.98 -11.70
CA PHE A 70 6.61 14.88 -10.78
C PHE A 70 6.45 16.31 -11.34
N LYS A 71 5.91 16.46 -12.54
CA LYS A 71 5.89 17.76 -13.23
C LYS A 71 4.68 18.60 -12.87
N GLN A 72 3.53 17.98 -12.64
CA GLN A 72 2.28 18.68 -12.30
C GLN A 72 1.54 17.99 -11.14
N THR A 73 0.73 18.77 -10.44
CA THR A 73 -0.09 18.29 -9.31
C THR A 73 -0.93 17.09 -9.73
N TYR A 74 -0.95 16.08 -8.86
CA TYR A 74 -1.58 14.77 -9.03
C TYR A 74 -0.97 13.86 -10.11
N ASP A 75 0.18 14.23 -10.68
CA ASP A 75 0.98 13.29 -11.48
C ASP A 75 1.28 12.06 -10.63
N SER A 76 0.93 10.87 -11.16
CA SER A 76 0.97 9.65 -10.36
C SER A 76 1.44 8.45 -11.18
N CYS A 77 2.33 7.65 -10.57
CA CYS A 77 2.76 6.35 -11.05
C CYS A 77 2.25 5.28 -10.08
N SER A 78 1.27 4.50 -10.53
CA SER A 78 0.39 3.77 -9.61
C SER A 78 0.23 2.30 -9.97
N ILE A 79 -0.21 1.50 -9.00
CA ILE A 79 -0.76 0.15 -9.23
C ILE A 79 -2.24 0.14 -8.87
N MET A 80 -3.02 -0.69 -9.56
CA MET A 80 -4.47 -0.77 -9.36
C MET A 80 -4.97 -2.20 -9.37
N VAL A 81 -5.97 -2.46 -8.52
CA VAL A 81 -6.89 -3.59 -8.64
C VAL A 81 -8.23 -3.07 -9.15
N PHE A 82 -8.77 -3.71 -10.17
CA PHE A 82 -9.98 -3.27 -10.85
C PHE A 82 -10.92 -4.47 -11.04
N LYS A 83 -12.18 -4.29 -10.64
CA LYS A 83 -13.27 -5.19 -11.01
C LYS A 83 -14.15 -4.52 -12.05
N ASP A 84 -14.62 -3.32 -11.75
CA ASP A 84 -15.48 -2.50 -12.60
C ASP A 84 -15.31 -1.02 -12.23
N LEU A 85 -15.98 -0.12 -12.97
CA LEU A 85 -15.89 1.33 -12.79
C LEU A 85 -16.32 1.83 -11.41
N THR A 86 -17.05 1.01 -10.65
CA THR A 86 -17.52 1.34 -9.29
C THR A 86 -16.78 0.59 -8.19
N HIS A 87 -15.94 -0.39 -8.53
CA HIS A 87 -15.18 -1.23 -7.60
C HIS A 87 -13.74 -1.40 -8.06
N TRP A 88 -12.88 -0.54 -7.52
CA TRP A 88 -11.44 -0.55 -7.79
C TRP A 88 -10.69 0.08 -6.62
N ALA A 89 -9.39 -0.15 -6.55
CA ALA A 89 -8.53 0.52 -5.59
C ALA A 89 -7.14 0.71 -6.19
N LYS A 90 -6.52 1.88 -5.93
CA LYS A 90 -5.19 2.22 -6.42
C LYS A 90 -4.25 2.61 -5.28
N ALA A 91 -2.97 2.32 -5.46
CA ALA A 91 -1.86 2.82 -4.67
C ALA A 91 -0.97 3.66 -5.58
N CYS A 92 -0.65 4.86 -5.13
CA CYS A 92 -0.12 5.94 -5.94
C CYS A 92 1.19 6.45 -5.35
N PHE A 93 2.18 6.70 -6.22
CA PHE A 93 3.30 7.58 -5.90
C PHE A 93 3.10 8.91 -6.61
N GLU A 94 2.67 9.93 -5.87
CA GLU A 94 1.99 11.10 -6.40
C GLU A 94 2.68 12.42 -6.02
N LEU A 95 2.63 13.42 -6.90
CA LEU A 95 2.88 14.81 -6.53
C LEU A 95 1.60 15.43 -5.96
N THR A 96 1.57 15.78 -4.69
CA THR A 96 0.38 16.38 -4.06
C THR A 96 0.25 17.87 -4.34
N ASP A 97 -0.93 18.41 -4.07
CA ASP A 97 -1.26 19.84 -4.02
C ASP A 97 -0.40 20.65 -3.03
N PHE A 98 0.14 20.00 -2.01
CA PHE A 98 1.12 20.58 -1.10
C PHE A 98 2.55 20.65 -1.67
N GLY A 99 2.76 20.24 -2.92
CA GLY A 99 4.08 20.20 -3.56
C GLY A 99 5.00 19.11 -3.00
N THR A 100 4.44 18.12 -2.32
CA THR A 100 5.19 17.00 -1.73
C THR A 100 4.98 15.74 -2.54
N ARG A 101 5.99 14.86 -2.55
CA ARG A 101 5.83 13.52 -3.11
C ARG A 101 5.28 12.63 -2.01
N ALA A 102 4.12 12.03 -2.24
CA ALA A 102 3.44 11.27 -1.22
C ALA A 102 3.01 9.90 -1.71
N MET A 103 2.91 9.00 -0.75
CA MET A 103 2.18 7.77 -0.93
C MET A 103 0.70 8.03 -0.78
N VAL A 104 -0.10 7.78 -1.80
CA VAL A 104 -1.55 8.00 -1.79
C VAL A 104 -2.28 6.69 -2.06
N SER A 105 -3.48 6.53 -1.52
CA SER A 105 -4.32 5.38 -1.83
C SER A 105 -5.78 5.77 -1.95
N VAL A 106 -6.45 5.24 -2.97
CA VAL A 106 -7.88 5.43 -3.17
C VAL A 106 -8.56 4.06 -3.19
N VAL A 107 -9.63 3.92 -2.42
CA VAL A 107 -10.51 2.74 -2.45
C VAL A 107 -11.89 3.20 -2.91
N THR A 108 -12.35 2.68 -4.04
CA THR A 108 -13.63 3.06 -4.64
C THR A 108 -14.64 1.92 -4.48
N LYS A 109 -15.75 2.23 -3.80
CA LYS A 109 -16.95 1.39 -3.67
C LYS A 109 -18.18 2.24 -3.98
N GLY A 110 -18.41 2.48 -5.26
CA GLY A 110 -19.31 3.51 -5.78
C GLY A 110 -18.69 4.91 -5.73
N VAL A 111 -18.18 5.30 -4.56
CA VAL A 111 -17.51 6.58 -4.31
C VAL A 111 -16.07 6.33 -3.89
N SER A 112 -15.15 7.21 -4.28
CA SER A 112 -13.75 7.17 -3.91
C SER A 112 -13.53 7.64 -2.47
N ASP A 113 -12.89 6.78 -1.69
CA ASP A 113 -12.32 7.09 -0.37
C ASP A 113 -10.81 7.21 -0.54
N ASP A 114 -10.34 8.46 -0.53
CA ASP A 114 -8.96 8.84 -0.74
C ASP A 114 -8.23 9.08 0.59
N ALA A 115 -6.95 8.72 0.63
CA ALA A 115 -6.08 8.95 1.76
C ALA A 115 -4.64 9.20 1.34
N ASN A 116 -4.12 10.34 1.79
CA ASN A 116 -2.71 10.67 1.75
C ASN A 116 -1.98 9.96 2.90
N GLY A 117 -1.04 9.12 2.54
CA GLY A 117 -0.07 8.50 3.42
C GLY A 117 1.16 9.41 3.64
N PRO A 118 2.33 8.84 3.95
CA PRO A 118 3.51 9.62 4.26
C PRO A 118 4.08 10.33 3.03
N ASN A 119 4.64 11.53 3.27
CA ASN A 119 5.54 12.19 2.35
C ASN A 119 6.88 11.46 2.32
N VAL A 120 7.45 11.32 1.13
CA VAL A 120 8.73 10.65 0.90
C VAL A 120 9.67 11.56 0.15
N ASP A 121 10.94 11.57 0.57
CA ASP A 121 12.02 12.28 -0.12
C ASP A 121 12.81 11.27 -0.97
N ALA A 122 12.20 10.85 -2.08
CA ALA A 122 12.77 9.90 -3.03
C ALA A 122 12.24 10.17 -4.44
N ASP A 123 12.99 9.77 -5.47
CA ASP A 123 12.54 9.82 -6.88
C ASP A 123 11.89 8.51 -7.35
N ALA A 124 12.06 7.43 -6.57
CA ALA A 124 11.48 6.12 -6.84
C ALA A 124 11.12 5.41 -5.53
N VAL A 125 10.05 4.62 -5.57
CA VAL A 125 9.60 3.79 -4.43
C VAL A 125 9.13 2.43 -4.93
N TRP A 126 9.10 1.45 -4.05
CA TRP A 126 8.42 0.19 -4.31
C TRP A 126 6.97 0.28 -3.85
N LEU A 127 6.04 -0.16 -4.70
CA LEU A 127 4.65 -0.41 -4.33
C LEU A 127 4.41 -1.91 -4.22
N GLN A 128 3.60 -2.29 -3.24
CA GLN A 128 3.15 -3.66 -3.09
C GLN A 128 1.65 -3.73 -2.82
N MET A 129 0.99 -4.66 -3.51
CA MET A 129 -0.39 -5.03 -3.25
C MET A 129 -0.44 -6.50 -2.83
N CYS A 130 -1.06 -6.78 -1.69
CA CYS A 130 -1.36 -8.13 -1.24
C CYS A 130 -2.85 -8.38 -1.28
N ARG A 131 -3.26 -9.57 -1.73
CA ARG A 131 -4.63 -10.07 -1.64
C ARG A 131 -4.70 -11.32 -0.79
N LYS A 132 -5.69 -11.40 0.10
CA LYS A 132 -6.06 -12.60 0.87
C LYS A 132 -7.59 -12.73 0.95
N GLY A 133 -8.16 -13.60 0.12
CA GLY A 133 -9.61 -13.65 -0.09
C GLY A 133 -10.14 -12.31 -0.62
N ASP A 134 -11.03 -11.67 0.15
CA ASP A 134 -11.59 -10.35 -0.17
C ASP A 134 -10.84 -9.19 0.52
N ALA A 135 -9.80 -9.50 1.30
CA ALA A 135 -8.97 -8.50 1.95
C ALA A 135 -7.78 -8.11 1.07
N PHE A 136 -7.50 -6.81 1.02
CA PHE A 136 -6.39 -6.21 0.30
C PHE A 136 -5.58 -5.32 1.22
N ALA A 137 -4.29 -5.21 0.94
CA ALA A 137 -3.44 -4.22 1.58
C ALA A 137 -2.43 -3.64 0.60
N PHE A 138 -2.29 -2.33 0.65
CA PHE A 138 -1.24 -1.60 -0.04
C PHE A 138 -0.10 -1.29 0.90
N HIS A 139 1.11 -1.46 0.40
CA HIS A 139 2.35 -1.16 1.11
C HIS A 139 3.31 -0.40 0.20
N TYR A 140 4.30 0.24 0.81
CA TYR A 140 5.42 0.85 0.11
C TYR A 140 6.74 0.50 0.79
N ALA A 141 7.84 0.58 0.04
CA ALA A 141 9.20 0.52 0.58
C ALA A 141 10.11 1.49 -0.17
N LEU A 142 11.10 2.06 0.52
CA LEU A 142 12.13 2.90 -0.11
C LEU A 142 13.33 2.07 -0.59
N ASP A 143 13.62 0.96 0.08
CA ASP A 143 14.74 0.06 -0.18
C ASP A 143 14.37 -1.19 -0.99
N GLY A 144 13.07 -1.48 -1.11
CA GLY A 144 12.57 -2.71 -1.74
C GLY A 144 12.59 -3.94 -0.83
N GLU A 145 12.92 -3.77 0.44
CA GLU A 145 13.04 -4.85 1.44
C GLU A 145 12.03 -4.66 2.58
N HIS A 146 11.90 -3.44 3.11
CA HIS A 146 11.06 -3.13 4.26
C HIS A 146 9.75 -2.45 3.83
N PHE A 147 8.69 -3.27 3.70
CA PHE A 147 7.37 -2.81 3.26
C PHE A 147 6.49 -2.35 4.42
N TYR A 148 6.14 -1.06 4.43
CA TYR A 148 5.24 -0.43 5.38
C TYR A 148 3.82 -0.35 4.82
N MET A 149 2.82 -0.72 5.62
CA MET A 149 1.43 -0.70 5.20
C MET A 149 0.90 0.74 5.09
N MET A 150 0.28 1.05 3.96
CA MET A 150 -0.40 2.33 3.70
C MET A 150 -1.90 2.21 3.96
N ARG A 151 -2.50 1.13 3.46
CA ARG A 151 -3.96 0.94 3.44
C ARG A 151 -4.28 -0.53 3.65
N PHE A 152 -5.28 -0.81 4.48
CA PHE A 152 -5.93 -2.11 4.56
C PHE A 152 -7.42 -1.91 4.27
N PHE A 153 -7.99 -2.74 3.40
CA PHE A 153 -9.38 -2.61 2.99
C PHE A 153 -9.93 -3.94 2.50
N THR A 154 -11.25 -4.02 2.37
CA THR A 154 -11.92 -5.10 1.65
C THR A 154 -12.39 -4.61 0.30
N LEU A 155 -12.39 -5.48 -0.71
CA LEU A 155 -12.95 -5.20 -2.01
C LEU A 155 -13.58 -6.49 -2.54
N ASP A 156 -14.85 -6.45 -2.91
CA ASP A 156 -15.46 -7.56 -3.64
C ASP A 156 -14.92 -7.54 -5.07
N ALA A 157 -13.78 -8.18 -5.29
CA ALA A 157 -13.10 -8.26 -6.59
C ALA A 157 -13.46 -9.53 -7.38
N GLY A 158 -14.37 -10.38 -6.88
CA GLY A 158 -14.63 -11.70 -7.44
C GLY A 158 -13.44 -12.66 -7.34
N LYS A 159 -13.49 -13.85 -7.94
CA LYS A 159 -12.37 -14.82 -7.88
C LYS A 159 -11.14 -14.34 -8.65
N VAL A 160 -11.37 -13.77 -9.82
CA VAL A 160 -10.35 -13.24 -10.74
C VAL A 160 -10.42 -11.72 -10.70
N ALA A 161 -9.29 -11.08 -10.40
CA ALA A 161 -9.17 -9.64 -10.35
C ALA A 161 -8.25 -9.14 -11.49
N LYS A 162 -8.57 -7.99 -12.08
CA LYS A 162 -7.65 -7.28 -12.99
C LYS A 162 -6.68 -6.49 -12.14
N VAL A 163 -5.39 -6.74 -12.30
CA VAL A 163 -4.34 -6.09 -11.51
C VAL A 163 -3.19 -5.64 -12.40
N GLY A 164 -2.64 -4.47 -12.12
CA GLY A 164 -1.58 -3.96 -12.97
C GLY A 164 -1.18 -2.52 -12.70
N LEU A 165 -0.67 -1.90 -13.75
CA LEU A 165 0.02 -0.62 -13.76
C LEU A 165 -0.94 0.47 -14.24
N LEU A 166 -1.08 1.53 -13.45
CA LEU A 166 -1.96 2.66 -13.73
C LEU A 166 -1.12 3.93 -13.87
N ALA A 167 -1.19 4.56 -15.03
CA ALA A 167 -0.42 5.76 -15.36
C ALA A 167 -1.34 6.97 -15.44
N GLN A 168 -1.11 8.02 -14.65
CA GLN A 168 -2.05 9.15 -14.52
C GLN A 168 -1.36 10.51 -14.61
N ALA A 169 -2.03 11.49 -15.23
CA ALA A 169 -1.63 12.90 -15.26
C ALA A 169 -2.88 13.80 -15.28
N PRO A 170 -3.52 14.04 -14.12
CA PRO A 170 -4.84 14.69 -14.06
C PRO A 170 -4.81 16.17 -14.46
N THR A 171 -3.80 16.92 -14.02
CA THR A 171 -3.69 18.37 -14.28
C THR A 171 -2.61 18.72 -15.31
N GLY A 172 -1.70 17.78 -15.58
CA GLY A 172 -0.51 17.99 -16.40
C GLY A 172 -0.69 17.72 -17.89
N LYS A 173 0.41 17.91 -18.63
CA LYS A 173 0.49 17.68 -20.09
C LYS A 173 0.84 16.23 -20.45
N GLY A 174 0.66 15.32 -19.50
CA GLY A 174 1.11 13.94 -19.61
C GLY A 174 2.61 13.74 -19.42
N GLY A 175 3.03 12.48 -19.47
CA GLY A 175 4.42 12.09 -19.28
C GLY A 175 4.61 10.59 -19.10
N GLU A 176 5.87 10.15 -19.07
CA GLU A 176 6.18 8.74 -18.81
C GLU A 176 6.00 8.38 -17.33
N ARG A 177 5.52 7.16 -17.11
CA ARG A 177 5.46 6.46 -15.82
C ARG A 177 6.27 5.18 -15.97
N ARG A 178 7.27 5.00 -15.09
CA ARG A 178 8.24 3.91 -15.20
C ARG A 178 8.01 2.89 -14.10
N TYR A 179 7.99 1.63 -14.52
CA TYR A 179 7.74 0.47 -13.69
C TYR A 179 8.88 -0.52 -13.87
N GLU A 180 9.69 -0.71 -12.84
CA GLU A 180 10.85 -1.60 -12.85
C GLU A 180 10.58 -2.83 -11.97
N HIS A 181 11.11 -3.99 -12.36
CA HIS A 181 11.09 -5.21 -11.56
C HIS A 181 9.67 -5.67 -11.15
N LEU A 182 8.71 -5.56 -12.06
CA LEU A 182 7.35 -6.03 -11.82
C LEU A 182 7.35 -7.54 -11.53
N SER A 183 6.77 -7.92 -10.39
CA SER A 183 6.53 -9.31 -10.01
C SER A 183 5.11 -9.48 -9.51
N ILE A 184 4.49 -10.60 -9.88
CA ILE A 184 3.19 -11.04 -9.40
C ILE A 184 3.33 -12.50 -9.00
N GLU A 185 3.26 -12.77 -7.70
CA GLU A 185 3.43 -14.09 -7.13
C GLU A 185 2.09 -14.64 -6.65
N HIS A 186 1.69 -15.80 -7.15
CA HIS A 186 0.49 -16.52 -6.70
C HIS A 186 0.76 -17.20 -5.35
N ARG A 187 0.64 -16.44 -4.27
CA ARG A 187 0.78 -16.92 -2.90
C ARG A 187 -0.05 -16.10 -1.93
N THR A 188 -0.39 -16.74 -0.82
CA THR A 188 -0.98 -16.05 0.34
C THR A 188 0.09 -15.45 1.25
N VAL A 189 -0.35 -14.64 2.20
CA VAL A 189 0.47 -14.04 3.26
C VAL A 189 -0.06 -14.45 4.63
N ALA A 190 0.87 -14.75 5.56
CA ALA A 190 0.50 -15.08 6.94
C ALA A 190 -0.21 -13.89 7.61
N ASN A 191 0.40 -12.70 7.51
CA ASN A 191 -0.16 -11.43 7.98
C ASN A 191 -0.13 -10.40 6.85
N ILE A 192 -1.31 -10.06 6.33
CA ILE A 192 -1.49 -9.11 5.21
C ILE A 192 -1.09 -7.68 5.57
N ARG A 193 -0.94 -7.34 6.85
CA ARG A 193 -0.56 -6.01 7.32
C ARG A 193 0.95 -5.80 7.43
N MET A 194 1.75 -6.86 7.31
CA MET A 194 3.20 -6.84 7.55
C MET A 194 4.02 -6.93 6.27
N GLY A 195 3.45 -6.54 5.12
CA GLY A 195 4.20 -6.45 3.88
C GLY A 195 4.78 -7.77 3.35
N GLY A 196 4.37 -8.92 3.89
CA GLY A 196 4.92 -10.22 3.51
C GLY A 196 6.31 -10.52 4.09
N VAL A 197 6.76 -9.80 5.12
CA VAL A 197 7.92 -10.24 5.92
C VAL A 197 7.55 -11.60 6.52
N ILE A 198 8.27 -12.65 6.13
CA ILE A 198 8.20 -13.94 6.82
C ILE A 198 8.56 -13.62 8.26
N SER A 199 7.62 -13.82 9.19
CA SER A 199 7.89 -13.67 10.60
C SER A 199 9.00 -14.63 10.98
N VAL A 200 10.24 -14.14 11.04
CA VAL A 200 11.31 -14.75 11.83
C VAL A 200 11.03 -14.41 13.29
N LEU A 201 9.82 -14.71 13.76
CA LEU A 201 9.55 -14.86 15.18
C LEU A 201 9.70 -16.35 15.43
N GLY A 202 10.90 -16.67 15.90
CA GLY A 202 11.43 -18.01 15.99
C GLY A 202 10.50 -19.00 16.68
N ASN A 203 10.66 -20.24 16.23
CA ASN A 203 10.34 -21.45 16.95
C ASN A 203 10.81 -21.32 18.41
N ARG A 204 9.93 -20.86 19.31
CA ARG A 204 10.09 -21.15 20.74
C ARG A 204 9.41 -22.49 20.95
N ASP A 205 10.20 -23.54 20.79
CA ASP A 205 9.90 -24.85 21.32
C ASP A 205 9.50 -24.70 22.80
N THR A 206 8.20 -24.74 23.08
CA THR A 206 7.71 -25.01 24.43
C THR A 206 7.79 -26.52 24.64
N ALA A 207 9.02 -27.03 24.77
CA ALA A 207 9.28 -28.38 25.21
C ALA A 207 10.57 -28.40 26.05
N ALA A 208 10.49 -29.13 27.16
CA ALA A 208 11.56 -29.49 28.09
C ALA A 208 12.00 -28.42 29.12
N CYS A 209 11.27 -28.37 30.23
CA CYS A 209 11.88 -28.37 31.56
C CYS A 209 11.11 -29.36 32.44
N CYS A 210 11.42 -30.65 32.28
CA CYS A 210 11.19 -31.67 33.28
C CYS A 210 12.54 -32.31 33.60
N GLU A 211 12.72 -32.67 34.88
CA GLU A 211 13.95 -33.12 35.55
C GLU A 211 14.84 -31.93 35.94
N ASP A 212 15.07 -31.60 37.22
CA ASP A 212 15.48 -32.48 38.32
C ASP A 212 14.72 -32.24 39.64
N GLY A 213 14.63 -33.30 40.45
CA GLY A 213 13.95 -33.31 41.74
C GLY A 213 14.71 -32.64 42.89
N VAL A 214 13.95 -32.29 43.94
CA VAL A 214 14.26 -32.33 45.40
C VAL A 214 13.05 -31.71 46.15
N PRO A 215 12.71 -32.15 47.39
CA PRO A 215 11.33 -32.28 47.85
C PRO A 215 10.76 -31.12 48.68
N ARG A 216 9.44 -31.22 48.92
CA ARG A 216 8.54 -30.29 49.60
C ARG A 216 9.02 -29.82 50.99
N GLY A 217 8.89 -28.52 51.24
CA GLY A 217 8.96 -27.87 52.55
C GLY A 217 8.07 -26.62 52.59
N SER A 218 7.36 -26.44 53.70
CA SER A 218 6.20 -25.58 53.95
C SER A 218 6.48 -24.11 54.31
N PHE A 219 5.49 -23.24 54.02
CA PHE A 219 5.07 -21.93 54.64
C PHE A 219 4.98 -20.71 53.67
N PRO A 220 4.10 -19.71 53.94
CA PRO A 220 3.22 -19.13 52.93
C PRO A 220 3.41 -17.62 52.66
N CYS A 221 2.74 -17.16 51.60
CA CYS A 221 2.34 -15.79 51.27
C CYS A 221 3.46 -14.77 50.97
N GLY A 222 3.59 -14.44 49.68
CA GLY A 222 4.25 -13.24 49.16
C GLY A 222 3.88 -13.07 47.68
N THR A 223 3.27 -11.94 47.34
CA THR A 223 2.77 -11.56 46.01
C THR A 223 3.82 -11.65 44.89
N PRO A 224 3.49 -12.11 43.67
CA PRO A 224 4.43 -12.09 42.56
C PRO A 224 4.47 -10.69 41.94
N SER A 225 5.57 -9.98 42.18
CA SER A 225 5.97 -8.83 41.39
C SER A 225 7.21 -9.18 40.56
N ARG A 226 7.20 -8.74 39.30
CA ARG A 226 8.30 -8.71 38.32
C ARG A 226 8.68 -10.02 37.62
N CYS A 227 8.04 -10.22 36.47
CA CYS A 227 8.70 -10.59 35.23
C CYS A 227 8.04 -9.84 34.07
N TYR A 228 8.33 -8.53 33.96
CA TYR A 228 8.11 -7.79 32.72
C TYR A 228 9.49 -7.69 32.06
N SER A 229 9.71 -8.46 31.00
CA SER A 229 10.92 -8.36 30.20
C SER A 229 10.93 -7.01 29.48
N ARG A 230 12.08 -6.36 29.57
CA ARG A 230 12.37 -5.06 28.98
C ARG A 230 12.45 -5.20 27.46
N GLU A 231 11.43 -4.75 26.73
CA GLU A 231 11.60 -4.27 25.34
C GLU A 231 10.42 -3.42 24.81
N VAL A 232 9.59 -2.87 25.70
CA VAL A 232 8.61 -1.82 25.37
C VAL A 232 8.86 -0.61 26.26
N SER A 233 9.95 0.13 26.02
CA SER A 233 10.22 1.38 26.76
C SER A 233 10.94 2.46 25.94
N VAL A 234 10.71 2.48 24.62
CA VAL A 234 11.11 3.63 23.78
C VAL A 234 9.91 4.31 23.10
N MET A 235 8.69 3.77 23.20
CA MET A 235 7.52 4.29 22.49
C MET A 235 6.39 4.84 23.38
N LEU A 236 6.69 5.27 24.62
CA LEU A 236 5.71 5.91 25.53
C LEU A 236 6.31 7.03 26.42
N ARG A 237 7.37 7.71 25.97
CA ARG A 237 7.92 8.93 26.63
C ARG A 237 7.75 10.21 25.81
N GLY A 238 6.70 10.29 24.99
CA GLY A 238 6.39 11.49 24.19
C GLY A 238 4.99 12.07 24.38
N TYR A 239 4.15 11.47 25.23
CA TYR A 239 2.72 11.85 25.34
C TYR A 239 2.28 12.34 26.73
N HIS A 240 3.21 12.75 27.58
CA HIS A 240 2.89 13.24 28.94
C HIS A 240 3.57 14.56 29.33
N GLU A 241 3.78 15.47 28.38
CA GLU A 241 4.06 16.88 28.66
C GLU A 241 3.29 17.79 27.71
N LEU A 242 1.95 17.80 27.79
CA LEU A 242 1.12 18.84 27.14
C LEU A 242 -0.26 19.04 27.79
N PHE A 243 -0.47 18.59 29.03
CA PHE A 243 -1.68 18.87 29.79
C PHE A 243 -1.36 19.23 31.24
N THR A 244 -0.58 20.30 31.43
CA THR A 244 -0.67 21.15 32.64
C THR A 244 -0.06 22.52 32.32
N MET A 245 -0.72 23.33 31.49
CA MET A 245 -0.70 24.80 31.49
C MET A 245 -1.66 25.31 30.39
N ALA A 246 -2.96 25.36 30.73
CA ALA A 246 -3.97 26.28 30.21
C ALA A 246 -5.19 26.19 31.14
#